data_AF-A0A7L4QZ92-F1
#
_entry.id   AF-A0A7L4QZ92-F1
#
_cell.length_a   1.000
_cell.length_b   1.000
_cell.length_c   1.000
_cell.angle_alpha   90.00
_cell.angle_beta   90.00
_cell.angle_gamma   90.00
#
_symmetry.space_group_name_H-M   'P 1'
#
loop_
_entity.id
_entity.type
_entity.pdbx_description
1 polymer ?
#
loop_
_entity_poly.entity_id
_entity_poly.type
_entity_poly.pdbx_seq_one_letter_code
_entity_poly.pdbx_strand_id
1 'polypeptide(L)'
;MTGTEPAFEASIEMNDEDFEFATPPMSKDFIIRTFEKYGLRHIVLFSEDMFYVAQQNMEPYHPMYVNSPYPDDIELIFDYMTIERIRKIEYLEGILKRSPIEKHPDI
;
A
#
# COMPACT_ATOMS: atom_id res chain seq x y z
N MET A 1 -29.34 6.90 6.40
CA MET A 1 -28.43 7.46 7.43
C MET A 1 -28.22 6.34 8.43
N THR A 2 -27.07 5.72 8.59
CA THR A 2 -25.69 6.22 8.60
C THR A 2 -24.78 5.21 7.92
N GLY A 3 -24.11 5.61 6.84
CA GLY A 3 -22.96 4.86 6.35
C GLY A 3 -21.86 5.06 7.38
N THR A 4 -21.46 3.98 8.04
CA THR A 4 -20.32 3.99 8.95
C THR A 4 -19.09 4.20 8.07
N GLU A 5 -18.64 5.44 7.92
CA GLU A 5 -17.26 5.69 7.51
C GLU A 5 -16.38 4.96 8.53
N PRO A 6 -15.50 4.03 8.11
CA PRO A 6 -14.54 3.47 9.03
C PRO A 6 -13.72 4.63 9.59
N ALA A 7 -13.54 4.64 10.91
CA ALA A 7 -12.73 5.63 11.62
C ALA A 7 -11.46 5.91 10.80
N PHE A 8 -11.23 7.18 10.49
CA PHE A 8 -10.09 7.62 9.68
C PHE A 8 -8.81 7.03 10.26
N GLU A 9 -8.28 5.98 9.63
CA GLU A 9 -6.88 5.63 9.79
C GLU A 9 -6.11 6.91 9.44
N ALA A 10 -5.42 7.50 10.41
CA ALA A 10 -4.63 8.70 10.19
C ALA A 10 -3.58 8.38 9.12
N SER A 11 -3.80 8.90 7.92
CA SER A 11 -2.89 8.74 6.79
C SER A 11 -1.79 9.79 6.89
N ILE A 12 -0.55 9.33 6.88
CA ILE A 12 0.67 10.13 7.01
C ILE A 12 1.28 10.23 5.60
N GLU A 13 1.59 11.45 5.16
CA GLU A 13 2.31 11.64 3.90
C GLU A 13 3.71 11.02 4.01
N MET A 14 4.08 10.21 3.02
CA MET A 14 5.38 9.57 2.98
C MET A 14 6.44 10.54 2.48
N ASN A 15 7.58 10.57 3.16
CA ASN A 15 8.75 11.35 2.79
C ASN A 15 9.95 10.42 2.51
N ASP A 16 11.09 10.98 2.12
CA ASP A 16 12.27 10.18 1.78
C ASP A 16 12.91 9.51 3.02
N GLU A 17 12.68 10.07 4.22
CA GLU A 17 13.19 9.53 5.49
C GLU A 17 12.50 8.21 5.87
N ASP A 18 11.24 8.00 5.45
CA ASP A 18 10.53 6.72 5.60
C ASP A 18 11.23 5.54 4.88
N PHE A 19 12.22 5.82 4.04
CA PHE A 19 12.95 4.84 3.24
C PHE A 19 14.44 4.73 3.59
N GLU A 20 14.94 5.45 4.60
CA GLU A 20 16.38 5.50 4.94
C GLU A 20 16.99 4.11 5.19
N PHE A 21 16.21 3.20 5.76
CA PHE A 21 16.61 1.82 6.08
C PHE A 21 16.01 0.77 5.14
N ALA A 22 15.28 1.21 4.12
CA ALA A 22 14.63 0.30 3.18
C ALA A 22 15.67 -0.36 2.26
N THR A 23 15.46 -1.63 1.94
CA THR A 23 16.33 -2.35 1.00
C THR A 23 16.12 -1.79 -0.42
N PRO A 24 17.18 -1.38 -1.15
CA PRO A 24 17.06 -0.95 -2.54
C PRO A 24 16.36 -2.02 -3.40
N PRO A 25 15.50 -1.64 -4.36
CA PRO A 25 15.29 -0.30 -4.91
C PRO A 25 14.26 0.56 -4.16
N MET A 26 13.79 0.12 -2.99
CA MET A 26 12.67 0.75 -2.30
C MET A 26 12.96 2.22 -1.96
N SER A 27 12.06 3.10 -2.40
CA SER A 27 12.12 4.56 -2.23
C SER A 27 10.76 5.16 -2.54
N LYS A 28 10.53 6.42 -2.15
CA LYS A 28 9.30 7.16 -2.50
C LYS A 28 9.06 7.16 -4.01
N ASP A 29 10.10 7.47 -4.79
CA ASP A 29 10.06 7.48 -6.25
C ASP A 29 9.76 6.11 -6.85
N PHE A 30 10.32 5.04 -6.29
CA PHE A 30 10.02 3.68 -6.73
C PHE A 30 8.54 3.35 -6.56
N ILE A 31 7.96 3.64 -5.38
CA ILE A 31 6.55 3.38 -5.12
C ILE A 31 5.67 4.22 -6.05
N ILE A 32 5.95 5.51 -6.20
CA ILE A 32 5.18 6.38 -7.10
C ILE A 32 5.20 5.85 -8.54
N ARG A 33 6.38 5.54 -9.07
CA ARG A 33 6.52 5.01 -10.44
C ARG A 33 5.77 3.69 -10.61
N THR A 34 5.78 2.82 -9.61
CA THR A 34 5.02 1.56 -9.62
C THR A 34 3.52 1.83 -9.66
N PHE A 35 3.02 2.73 -8.81
CA PHE A 35 1.60 3.10 -8.79
C PHE A 35 1.17 3.72 -10.13
N GLU A 36 1.99 4.59 -10.73
CA GLU A 36 1.72 5.18 -12.03
C GLU A 36 1.74 4.14 -13.16
N LYS A 37 2.74 3.25 -13.17
CA LYS A 37 2.92 2.19 -14.17
C LYS A 37 1.70 1.26 -14.26
N TYR A 38 1.12 0.89 -13.12
CA TYR A 38 -0.02 -0.04 -13.06
C TYR A 38 -1.38 0.66 -12.83
N GLY A 39 -1.41 1.99 -12.76
CA GLY A 39 -2.62 2.76 -12.51
C GLY A 39 -3.27 2.47 -11.15
N LEU A 40 -2.45 2.25 -10.13
CA LEU A 40 -2.88 1.89 -8.78
C LEU A 40 -3.33 3.12 -8.00
N ARG A 41 -4.29 2.92 -7.11
CA ARG A 41 -4.76 3.91 -6.13
C ARG A 41 -4.31 3.57 -4.72
N HIS A 42 -4.47 2.32 -4.30
CA HIS A 42 -4.01 1.88 -3.00
C HIS A 42 -3.67 0.40 -2.96
N ILE A 43 -2.81 0.06 -2.01
CA ILE A 43 -2.51 -1.29 -1.57
C ILE A 43 -2.87 -1.37 -0.08
N VAL A 44 -3.64 -2.38 0.31
CA VAL A 44 -4.06 -2.62 1.70
C VAL A 44 -3.60 -4.01 2.13
N LEU A 45 -2.91 -4.08 3.26
CA LEU A 45 -2.59 -5.31 3.98
C LEU A 45 -3.72 -5.63 4.98
N PHE A 46 -4.40 -6.75 4.78
CA PHE A 46 -5.51 -7.17 5.65
C PHE A 46 -5.05 -8.02 6.83
N SER A 47 -4.22 -9.04 6.58
CA SER A 47 -3.73 -9.98 7.62
C SER A 47 -2.54 -10.78 7.10
N GLU A 48 -1.53 -10.98 7.96
CA GLU A 48 -0.31 -11.77 7.72
C GLU A 48 0.38 -11.39 6.40
N ASP A 49 -0.06 -11.92 5.26
CA ASP A 49 0.46 -11.61 3.92
C ASP A 49 -0.65 -11.42 2.86
N MET A 50 -1.88 -11.09 3.28
CA MET A 50 -3.01 -10.91 2.39
C MET A 50 -3.16 -9.45 1.95
N PHE A 51 -2.87 -9.18 0.68
CA PHE A 51 -2.94 -7.87 0.07
C PHE A 51 -4.14 -7.69 -0.84
N TYR A 52 -4.71 -6.49 -0.82
CA TYR A 52 -5.66 -6.01 -1.80
C TYR A 52 -5.09 -4.81 -2.53
N VAL A 53 -5.08 -4.90 -3.86
CA VAL A 53 -4.57 -3.85 -4.74
C VAL A 53 -5.74 -3.29 -5.53
N ALA A 54 -5.92 -1.97 -5.47
CA ALA A 54 -6.98 -1.27 -6.19
C ALA A 54 -6.40 -0.31 -7.23
N GLN A 55 -7.08 -0.22 -8.37
CA GLN A 55 -6.79 0.77 -9.41
C GLN A 55 -7.45 2.12 -9.12
N GLN A 56 -7.13 3.14 -9.91
CA GLN A 56 -7.69 4.50 -9.80
C GLN A 56 -9.22 4.55 -9.89
N ASN A 57 -9.83 3.65 -10.66
CA ASN A 57 -11.28 3.48 -10.77
C ASN A 57 -11.91 2.66 -9.63
N MET A 58 -11.13 2.31 -8.59
CA MET A 58 -11.51 1.45 -7.46
C MET A 58 -11.79 -0.02 -7.83
N GLU A 59 -11.51 -0.44 -9.06
CA GLU A 59 -11.56 -1.86 -9.42
C GLU A 59 -10.34 -2.60 -8.86
N PRO A 60 -10.49 -3.88 -8.50
CA PRO A 60 -9.36 -4.70 -8.10
C PRO A 60 -8.33 -4.82 -9.23
N TYR A 61 -7.06 -4.62 -8.91
CA TYR A 61 -5.96 -5.01 -9.79
C TYR A 61 -5.64 -6.48 -9.55
N HIS A 62 -5.63 -7.27 -10.62
CA HIS A 62 -5.27 -8.69 -10.56
C HIS A 62 -4.20 -9.03 -11.61
N PRO A 63 -3.31 -9.97 -11.30
CA PRO A 63 -2.41 -10.54 -12.29
C PRO A 63 -3.17 -11.11 -13.50
N MET A 64 -2.55 -11.05 -14.69
CA MET A 64 -3.18 -11.46 -15.95
C MET A 64 -3.65 -12.93 -15.95
N TYR A 65 -2.99 -13.79 -15.18
CA TYR A 65 -3.35 -15.20 -15.06
C TYR A 65 -3.73 -15.54 -13.62
N VAL A 66 -4.72 -16.42 -13.48
CA VAL A 66 -5.16 -16.96 -12.20
C VAL A 66 -3.99 -17.64 -11.49
N ASN A 67 -3.81 -17.36 -10.19
CA ASN A 67 -2.72 -17.84 -9.34
C ASN A 67 -1.31 -17.40 -9.77
N SER A 68 -1.17 -16.41 -10.64
CA SER A 68 0.13 -15.77 -10.84
C SER A 68 0.44 -14.77 -9.73
N PRO A 69 1.72 -14.58 -9.39
CA PRO A 69 2.12 -13.50 -8.50
C PRO A 69 1.81 -12.13 -9.13
N TYR A 70 1.80 -11.09 -8.31
CA TYR A 70 1.83 -9.73 -8.81
C TYR A 70 3.17 -9.47 -9.52
N PRO A 71 3.23 -8.46 -10.40
CA PRO A 71 4.51 -8.00 -10.93
C PRO A 71 5.52 -7.72 -9.81
N ASP A 72 6.80 -8.03 -10.05
CA ASP A 72 7.88 -7.92 -9.07
C ASP A 72 7.92 -6.56 -8.35
N ASP A 73 7.61 -5.47 -9.07
CA ASP A 73 7.58 -4.13 -8.49
C ASP A 73 6.55 -3.98 -7.36
N ILE A 74 5.40 -4.66 -7.49
CA ILE A 74 4.31 -4.66 -6.50
C ILE A 74 4.65 -5.61 -5.35
N GLU A 75 5.21 -6.78 -5.64
CA GLU A 75 5.66 -7.74 -4.62
C GLU A 75 6.73 -7.12 -3.70
N LEU A 76 7.67 -6.34 -4.24
CA LEU A 76 8.63 -5.58 -3.44
C LEU A 76 7.95 -4.57 -2.48
N ILE A 77 6.82 -3.99 -2.89
CA ILE A 77 6.04 -3.09 -2.02
C ILE A 77 5.34 -3.88 -0.93
N PHE A 78 4.86 -5.10 -1.21
CA PHE A 78 4.29 -5.97 -0.19
C PHE A 78 5.30 -6.29 0.90
N ASP A 79 6.51 -6.71 0.51
CA ASP A 79 7.61 -6.99 1.46
C ASP A 79 7.90 -5.77 2.36
N TYR A 80 8.01 -4.59 1.74
CA TYR A 80 8.23 -3.34 2.48
C TYR A 80 7.08 -3.03 3.44
N MET A 81 5.83 -3.18 3.00
CA MET A 81 4.67 -2.96 3.86
C MET A 81 4.65 -3.90 5.07
N THR A 82 5.00 -5.17 4.88
CA THR A 82 5.06 -6.15 5.97
C THR A 82 6.19 -5.83 6.96
N ILE A 83 7.38 -5.51 6.47
CA ILE A 83 8.55 -5.17 7.30
C ILE A 83 8.30 -3.90 8.13
N GLU A 84 7.80 -2.84 7.49
CA GLU A 84 7.55 -1.54 8.12
C GLU A 84 6.20 -1.46 8.86
N ARG A 85 5.44 -2.55 8.87
CA ARG A 85 4.10 -2.65 9.50
C ARG A 85 3.15 -1.56 9.00
N ILE A 86 3.14 -1.37 7.67
CA ILE A 86 2.26 -0.44 6.97
C ILE A 86 1.00 -1.18 6.55
N ARG A 87 -0.16 -0.67 6.97
CA ARG A 87 -1.46 -1.25 6.67
C ARG A 87 -1.96 -0.85 5.29
N LYS A 88 -1.78 0.41 4.92
CA LYS A 88 -2.21 0.91 3.60
C LYS A 88 -1.15 1.83 3.04
N ILE A 89 -0.91 1.73 1.75
CA ILE A 89 -0.26 2.77 0.94
C ILE A 89 -1.29 3.29 -0.07
N GLU A 90 -1.43 4.60 -0.18
CA GLU A 90 -2.36 5.26 -1.10
C GLU A 90 -1.64 6.34 -1.90
N TYR A 91 -1.89 6.36 -3.21
CA TYR A 91 -1.41 7.39 -4.13
C TYR A 91 -2.59 8.06 -4.81
N LEU A 92 -2.79 9.34 -4.49
CA LEU A 92 -3.87 10.14 -5.04
C LEU A 92 -3.37 11.56 -5.28
N GLU A 93 -3.67 12.11 -6.46
CA GLU A 93 -3.33 13.50 -6.82
C GLU A 93 -1.84 13.86 -6.63
N GLY A 94 -0.94 12.90 -6.87
CA GLY A 94 0.51 13.11 -6.72
C GLY A 94 1.03 12.98 -5.28
N ILE A 95 0.17 12.65 -4.32
CA ILE A 95 0.54 12.52 -2.91
C ILE A 95 0.52 11.05 -2.51
N LEU A 96 1.65 10.55 -2.01
CA LEU A 96 1.80 9.22 -1.45
C LEU A 96 1.59 9.26 0.07
N LYS A 97 0.66 8.47 0.57
CA LYS A 97 0.34 8.38 2.01
C LYS A 97 0.39 6.94 2.49
N ARG A 98 0.71 6.77 3.77
CA ARG A 98 0.65 5.49 4.48
C ARG A 98 -0.23 5.54 5.72
N SER A 99 -0.86 4.43 6.07
CA SER A 99 -1.43 4.22 7.41
C SER A 99 -0.71 3.08 8.13
N PRO A 100 -0.44 3.20 9.44
CA PRO A 100 0.18 2.13 10.21
C PRO A 100 -0.82 1.01 10.50
N ILE A 101 -0.34 -0.20 10.76
CA ILE A 101 -1.14 -1.25 11.39
C ILE A 101 -1.43 -0.82 12.84
N GLU A 102 -2.70 -0.58 13.18
CA GLU A 102 -3.09 -0.28 14.56
C GLU A 102 -2.70 -1.47 15.46
N LYS A 103 -1.89 -1.20 16.49
CA LYS A 103 -1.73 -2.14 17.59
C LYS A 103 -2.99 -2.01 18.45
N HIS A 104 -3.91 -2.96 18.33
CA HIS A 104 -4.90 -3.12 19.39
C HIS A 104 -4.12 -3.44 20.69
N PRO A 105 -4.30 -2.67 21.78
CA PRO A 105 -3.78 -3.11 23.07
C PRO A 105 -4.50 -4.42 23.42
N ASP A 106 -3.72 -5.46 23.70
CA ASP A 106 -4.22 -6.75 24.15
C ASP A 106 -5.20 -6.52 25.32
N ILE A 107 -6.45 -6.95 25.14
CA ILE A 107 -7.51 -6.90 26.15
C ILE A 107 -7.37 -8.05 27.13
#